data_AF-A0A1X1GF30-F1
#
_entry.id   AF-A0A1X1GF30-F1
#
_cell.length_a   1.000
_cell.length_b   1.000
_cell.length_c   1.000
_cell.angle_alpha   90.00
_cell.angle_beta   90.00
_cell.angle_gamma   90.00
#
_symmetry.space_group_name_H-M   'P 1'
#
loop_
_entity.id
_entity.type
_entity.pdbx_description
1 polymer ?
#
loop_
_entity_poly.entity_id
_entity_poly.type
_entity_poly.pdbx_seq_one_letter_code
_entity_poly.pdbx_strand_id
1 'polypeptide(L)'
;MILFVYLIVVIVMMSKQKSEGKVVSGWTCFLVYSLLVLSLLSLLAGALALSLFGLPLLGILLAAAIMEIAYFVRIVIAFGLILLSLTLYLDSQKSQQPTPLSYQLLCFGFHILLMFLMF
;
A
#
# COMPACT_ATOMS: atom_id res chain seq x y z
N MET A 1 8.69 -3.17 3.24
CA MET A 1 8.85 -2.44 4.52
C MET A 1 8.39 -1.00 4.41
N ILE A 2 8.92 -0.23 3.44
CA ILE A 2 8.57 1.19 3.26
C ILE A 2 7.07 1.40 3.04
N LEU A 3 6.43 0.59 2.19
CA LEU A 3 4.97 0.63 2.00
C LEU A 3 4.19 0.44 3.31
N PHE A 4 4.58 -0.52 4.14
CA PHE A 4 3.90 -0.79 5.40
C PHE A 4 3.96 0.43 6.33
N VAL A 5 5.16 1.00 6.50
CA VAL A 5 5.36 2.22 7.29
C VAL A 5 4.55 3.38 6.72
N TYR A 6 4.55 3.55 5.40
CA TYR A 6 3.75 4.56 4.73
C TYR A 6 2.26 4.41 5.04
N LEU A 7 1.70 3.20 4.97
CA LEU A 7 0.28 2.97 5.25
C LEU A 7 -0.07 3.27 6.71
N ILE A 8 0.83 2.97 7.67
CA ILE A 8 0.65 3.40 9.06
C ILE A 8 0.56 4.93 9.15
N VAL A 9 1.46 5.66 8.47
CA VAL A 9 1.41 7.13 8.44
C VAL A 9 0.09 7.62 7.82
N VAL A 10 -0.38 6.99 6.74
CA VAL A 10 -1.68 7.33 6.11
C VAL A 10 -2.84 7.13 7.10
N ILE A 11 -2.86 6.03 7.86
CA ILE A 11 -3.88 5.79 8.90
C ILE A 11 -3.87 6.90 9.95
N VAL A 12 -2.69 7.28 10.45
CA VAL A 12 -2.54 8.36 11.44
C VAL A 12 -3.04 9.68 10.86
N MET A 13 -2.69 9.99 9.62
CA MET A 13 -3.11 11.22 8.94
C MET A 13 -4.63 11.26 8.73
N MET A 14 -5.24 10.14 8.31
CA MET A 14 -6.70 10.04 8.16
C MET A 14 -7.42 10.17 9.50
N SER A 15 -6.88 9.59 10.57
CA SER A 15 -7.43 9.74 11.92
C SER A 15 -7.43 11.21 12.36
N LYS A 16 -6.31 11.92 12.13
CA LYS A 16 -6.20 13.36 12.36
C LYS A 16 -7.18 14.16 11.52
N GLN A 17 -7.30 13.86 10.22
CA GLN A 17 -8.26 14.52 9.32
C GLN A 17 -9.70 14.36 9.83
N LYS A 18 -10.07 13.16 10.29
CA LYS A 18 -11.39 12.90 10.89
C LYS A 18 -11.61 13.73 12.16
N SER A 19 -10.60 13.90 13.01
CA SER A 19 -10.70 14.78 14.19
C SER A 19 -10.84 16.28 13.84
N GLU A 20 -10.30 16.69 12.69
CA GLU A 20 -10.43 18.05 12.14
C GLU A 20 -11.76 18.27 11.40
N GLY A 21 -12.68 17.28 11.40
CA GLY A 21 -13.96 17.36 10.70
C GLY A 21 -13.86 17.19 9.18
N LYS A 22 -12.71 16.76 8.64
CA LYS A 22 -12.56 16.42 7.22
C LYS A 22 -13.22 15.08 6.92
N VAL A 23 -13.69 14.94 5.69
CA VAL A 23 -14.38 13.74 5.22
C VAL A 23 -13.36 12.64 4.96
N VAL A 24 -13.60 11.47 5.55
CA VAL A 24 -12.84 10.25 5.29
C VAL A 24 -13.84 9.15 4.99
N SER A 25 -13.85 8.64 3.76
CA SER A 25 -14.82 7.64 3.35
C SER A 25 -14.48 6.25 3.87
N GLY A 26 -15.53 5.43 4.05
CA GLY A 26 -15.37 4.01 4.35
C GLY A 26 -14.58 3.26 3.27
N TRP A 27 -14.67 3.68 2.00
CA TRP A 27 -13.90 3.13 0.89
C TRP A 27 -12.39 3.40 1.05
N THR A 28 -11.99 4.62 1.36
CA THR A 28 -10.57 4.94 1.62
C THR A 28 -10.06 4.13 2.82
N CYS A 29 -10.86 4.05 3.88
CA CYS A 29 -10.54 3.26 5.07
C CYS A 29 -10.31 1.78 4.72
N PHE A 30 -11.25 1.18 4.00
CA PHE A 30 -11.16 -0.20 3.52
C PHE A 30 -9.89 -0.42 2.69
N LEU A 31 -9.61 0.43 1.70
CA LEU A 31 -8.42 0.32 0.87
C LEU A 31 -7.12 0.37 1.67
N VAL A 32 -6.99 1.30 2.61
CA VAL A 32 -5.77 1.44 3.43
C VAL A 32 -5.54 0.19 4.27
N TYR A 33 -6.58 -0.34 4.93
CA TYR A 33 -6.45 -1.56 5.73
C TYR A 33 -6.18 -2.80 4.88
N SER A 34 -6.85 -2.95 3.73
CA SER A 34 -6.56 -4.04 2.78
C SER A 34 -5.12 -3.98 2.28
N LEU A 35 -4.63 -2.80 1.91
CA LEU A 35 -3.25 -2.57 1.50
C LEU A 35 -2.27 -2.89 2.64
N LEU A 36 -2.62 -2.56 3.89
CA LEU A 36 -1.79 -2.84 5.05
C LEU A 36 -1.58 -4.35 5.21
N VAL A 37 -2.67 -5.12 5.14
CA VAL A 37 -2.63 -6.59 5.21
C VAL A 37 -1.85 -7.19 4.04
N LEU A 38 -2.09 -6.73 2.81
CA LEU A 38 -1.36 -7.20 1.64
C LEU A 38 0.15 -6.87 1.73
N SER A 39 0.50 -5.71 2.27
CA SER A 39 1.90 -5.33 2.47
C SER A 39 2.62 -6.24 3.47
N LEU A 40 1.93 -6.68 4.53
CA LEU A 40 2.43 -7.66 5.49
C LEU A 40 2.58 -9.04 4.83
N LEU A 41 1.61 -9.47 4.03
CA LEU A 41 1.68 -10.73 3.31
C LEU A 41 2.86 -10.77 2.33
N SER A 42 3.09 -9.67 1.60
CA SER A 42 4.23 -9.55 0.68
C SER A 42 5.57 -9.58 1.42
N LEU A 43 5.66 -8.93 2.59
CA LEU A 43 6.84 -8.99 3.46
C LEU A 43 7.10 -10.41 3.97
N LEU A 44 6.06 -11.08 4.45
CA LEU A 44 6.13 -12.45 4.96
C LEU A 44 6.56 -13.42 3.86
N ALA A 45 6.00 -13.30 2.66
CA ALA A 45 6.39 -14.11 1.51
C ALA A 45 7.87 -13.93 1.14
N GLY A 46 8.36 -12.69 1.15
CA GLY A 46 9.78 -12.41 0.91
C GLY A 46 10.70 -13.02 1.97
N ALA A 47 10.35 -12.89 3.25
CA ALA A 47 11.09 -13.51 4.34
C ALA A 47 11.09 -15.05 4.26
N LEU A 48 9.93 -15.63 3.91
CA LEU A 48 9.78 -17.06 3.73
C LEU A 48 10.65 -17.57 2.56
N ALA A 49 10.60 -16.90 1.40
CA ALA A 49 11.42 -17.25 0.24
C ALA A 49 12.93 -17.19 0.56
N LEU A 50 13.37 -16.17 1.31
CA LEU A 50 14.76 -16.07 1.77
C LEU A 50 15.16 -17.23 2.69
N SER A 51 14.28 -17.63 3.61
CA SER A 51 14.56 -18.75 4.53
C SER A 51 14.72 -20.10 3.80
N LEU A 52 14.07 -20.24 2.64
CA LEU A 52 14.09 -21.45 1.83
C LEU A 52 15.30 -21.53 0.88
N PHE A 53 16.03 -20.43 0.69
CA PHE A 53 17.14 -20.36 -0.26
C PHE A 53 18.33 -21.27 0.12
N GLY A 54 18.50 -21.58 1.41
CA GLY A 54 19.55 -22.47 1.90
C GLY A 54 19.21 -23.96 1.85
N LEU A 55 18.02 -24.33 1.37
CA LEU A 55 17.54 -25.71 1.31
C LEU A 55 17.88 -26.37 -0.04
N PRO A 56 17.77 -27.72 -0.14
CA PRO A 56 17.99 -28.45 -1.39
C PRO A 56 17.04 -28.00 -2.52
N LEU A 57 17.14 -28.63 -3.69
CA LEU A 57 16.38 -28.30 -4.91
C LEU A 57 14.89 -27.97 -4.67
N LEU A 58 14.22 -28.71 -3.78
CA LEU A 58 12.82 -28.48 -3.41
C LEU A 58 12.56 -27.11 -2.77
N GLY A 59 13.49 -26.64 -1.91
CA GLY A 59 13.41 -25.32 -1.28
C GLY A 59 13.57 -24.18 -2.29
N ILE A 60 14.46 -24.34 -3.27
CA ILE A 60 14.63 -23.37 -4.38
C ILE A 60 13.35 -23.29 -5.23
N LEU A 61 12.75 -24.44 -5.56
CA LEU A 61 11.51 -24.49 -6.34
C LEU A 61 10.34 -23.84 -5.58
N LEU A 62 10.23 -24.09 -4.28
CA LEU A 62 9.21 -23.48 -3.43
C LEU A 62 9.44 -21.97 -3.27
N ALA A 63 10.68 -21.52 -3.10
CA ALA A 63 11.03 -20.10 -3.05
C ALA A 63 10.64 -19.39 -4.36
N ALA A 64 10.86 -20.01 -5.52
CA ALA A 64 10.45 -19.47 -6.81
C ALA A 64 8.93 -19.30 -6.91
N ALA A 65 8.16 -20.32 -6.52
CA ALA A 65 6.69 -20.24 -6.51
C ALA A 65 6.17 -19.16 -5.55
N ILE A 66 6.76 -19.03 -4.36
CA ILE A 66 6.41 -17.98 -3.39
C ILE A 66 6.72 -16.59 -3.98
N MET A 67 7.85 -16.43 -4.65
CA MET A 67 8.24 -15.16 -5.29
C MET A 67 7.27 -14.77 -6.40
N GLU A 68 6.78 -15.72 -7.19
CA GLU A 68 5.78 -15.46 -8.24
C GLU A 68 4.43 -15.01 -7.65
N ILE A 69 3.97 -15.68 -6.59
CA ILE A 69 2.77 -15.26 -5.84
C ILE A 69 2.98 -13.88 -5.22
N ALA A 70 4.16 -13.63 -4.63
CA ALA A 70 4.48 -12.34 -4.02
C ALA A 70 4.52 -11.21 -5.07
N TYR A 71 4.97 -11.51 -6.28
CA TYR A 71 4.93 -10.59 -7.42
C TYR A 71 3.49 -10.25 -7.82
N PHE A 72 2.59 -11.24 -7.90
CA PHE A 72 1.17 -10.99 -8.13
C PHE A 72 0.56 -10.11 -7.04
N VAL A 73 0.86 -10.38 -5.77
CA VAL A 73 0.42 -9.54 -4.64
C VAL A 73 0.92 -8.10 -4.79
N ARG A 74 2.16 -7.88 -5.26
CA ARG A 74 2.72 -6.53 -5.52
C ARG A 74 1.95 -5.80 -6.62
N ILE A 75 1.52 -6.49 -7.67
CA ILE A 75 0.64 -5.92 -8.71
C ILE A 75 -0.72 -5.49 -8.12
N VAL A 76 -1.33 -6.34 -7.29
CA VAL A 76 -2.61 -6.01 -6.64
C VAL A 76 -2.47 -4.79 -5.73
N ILE A 77 -1.38 -4.72 -4.97
CA ILE A 77 -1.07 -3.55 -4.14
C ILE A 77 -0.88 -2.30 -5.01
N ALA A 78 -0.13 -2.39 -6.11
CA ALA A 78 0.09 -1.27 -7.04
C ALA A 78 -1.24 -0.70 -7.56
N PHE A 79 -2.14 -1.59 -7.99
CA PHE A 79 -3.50 -1.18 -8.37
C PHE A 79 -4.27 -0.54 -7.21
N GLY A 80 -4.19 -1.11 -6.02
CA GLY A 80 -4.80 -0.54 -4.82
C GLY A 80 -4.25 0.84 -4.43
N LEU A 81 -2.96 1.13 -4.65
CA LEU A 81 -2.37 2.45 -4.42
C LEU A 81 -2.93 3.52 -5.38
N ILE A 82 -3.20 3.14 -6.64
CA ILE A 82 -3.86 4.02 -7.60
C ILE A 82 -5.28 4.33 -7.12
N LEU A 83 -6.04 3.31 -6.70
CA LEU A 83 -7.37 3.50 -6.14
C LEU A 83 -7.34 4.36 -4.87
N LEU A 84 -6.38 4.13 -3.97
CA LEU A 84 -6.22 4.92 -2.75
C LEU A 84 -5.95 6.39 -3.07
N SER A 85 -5.14 6.68 -4.08
CA SER A 85 -4.90 8.05 -4.56
C SER A 85 -6.19 8.72 -4.99
N LEU A 86 -7.00 8.00 -5.76
CA LEU A 86 -8.29 8.48 -6.25
C LEU A 86 -9.26 8.72 -5.09
N THR A 87 -9.37 7.80 -4.14
CA THR A 87 -10.32 7.97 -3.03
C THR A 87 -9.89 9.08 -2.08
N LEU A 88 -8.59 9.25 -1.81
CA LEU A 88 -8.07 10.40 -1.07
C LEU A 88 -8.35 11.73 -1.78
N TYR A 89 -8.24 11.74 -3.11
CA TYR A 89 -8.61 12.90 -3.91
C TYR A 89 -10.10 13.24 -3.75
N LEU A 90 -10.98 12.25 -3.91
CA LEU A 90 -12.43 12.42 -3.80
C LEU A 90 -12.87 12.83 -2.38
N ASP A 91 -12.25 12.26 -1.35
CA ASP A 91 -12.51 12.60 0.06
C ASP A 91 -12.10 14.04 0.38
N SER A 92 -10.97 14.49 -0.16
CA SER A 92 -10.53 15.87 -0.07
C SER A 92 -11.53 16.85 -0.72
N GLN A 93 -12.04 16.54 -1.91
CA GLN A 93 -13.00 17.41 -2.60
C GLN A 93 -14.34 17.52 -1.86
N LYS A 94 -14.71 16.51 -1.07
CA LYS A 94 -15.93 16.53 -0.25
C LYS A 94 -15.75 17.24 1.10
N SER A 95 -14.52 17.59 1.46
CA SER A 95 -14.23 18.26 2.73
C SER A 95 -14.44 19.78 2.62
N GLN A 96 -14.80 20.44 3.73
CA GLN A 96 -15.06 21.89 3.77
C GLN A 96 -13.87 22.73 3.28
N GLN A 97 -12.64 22.26 3.54
CA GLN A 97 -11.42 22.83 2.99
C GLN A 97 -10.66 21.73 2.23
N PRO A 98 -10.73 21.72 0.89
CA PRO A 98 -10.03 20.74 0.09
C PRO A 98 -8.52 20.92 0.20
N THR A 99 -7.79 19.81 0.24
CA THR A 99 -6.32 19.82 0.17
C THR A 99 -5.86 20.39 -1.18
N PRO A 100 -4.75 21.16 -1.22
CA PRO A 100 -4.21 21.69 -2.47
C PRO A 100 -3.91 20.59 -3.48
N LEU A 101 -4.18 20.86 -4.76
CA LEU A 101 -3.92 19.93 -5.85
C LEU A 101 -2.44 19.53 -5.95
N SER A 102 -1.52 20.44 -5.61
CA SER A 102 -0.09 20.16 -5.54
C SER A 102 0.26 19.08 -4.51
N TYR A 103 -0.40 19.08 -3.35
CA TYR A 103 -0.24 18.04 -2.33
C TYR A 103 -0.81 16.70 -2.81
N GLN A 104 -1.94 16.71 -3.51
CA GLN A 104 -2.53 15.49 -4.07
C GLN A 104 -1.66 14.87 -5.16
N LEU A 105 -1.08 15.69 -6.05
CA LEU A 105 -0.10 15.26 -7.05
C LEU A 105 1.15 14.68 -6.39
N LEU A 106 1.63 15.29 -5.30
CA LEU A 106 2.77 14.78 -4.55
C LEU A 106 2.47 13.41 -3.95
N CYS A 107 1.30 13.23 -3.31
CA CYS A 107 0.87 11.93 -2.80
C CYS A 107 0.75 10.88 -3.92
N PHE A 108 0.16 11.25 -5.05
CA PHE A 108 0.07 10.36 -6.20
C PHE A 108 1.46 9.99 -6.74
N GLY A 109 2.35 10.97 -6.92
CA GLY A 109 3.74 10.73 -7.32
C GLY A 109 4.50 9.85 -6.34
N PHE A 110 4.24 10.00 -5.04
CA PHE A 110 4.80 9.11 -4.02
C PHE A 110 4.26 7.68 -4.14
N HIS A 111 2.97 7.49 -4.45
CA HIS A 111 2.44 6.17 -4.76
C HIS A 111 3.08 5.56 -6.01
N ILE A 112 3.35 6.34 -7.06
CA ILE A 112 4.13 5.88 -8.23
C ILE A 112 5.53 5.42 -7.80
N LEU A 113 6.23 6.22 -6.99
CA LEU A 113 7.55 5.85 -6.45
C LEU A 113 7.50 4.55 -5.64
N LEU A 114 6.47 4.38 -4.80
CA LEU A 114 6.28 3.16 -4.02
C LEU A 114 6.10 1.94 -4.92
N MET A 115 5.36 2.07 -6.03
CA MET A 115 5.22 1.00 -7.01
C MET A 115 6.59 0.62 -7.59
N PHE A 116 7.38 1.59 -8.06
CA PHE A 116 8.73 1.31 -8.57
C PHE A 116 9.64 0.62 -7.54
N LEU A 117 9.57 1.01 -6.27
CA LEU A 117 10.39 0.41 -5.22
C LEU A 117 9.95 -1.00 -4.82
N MET A 118 8.71 -1.37 -5.14
CA MET A 118 8.17 -2.68 -4.87
C MET A 118 8.45 -3.70 -5.97
N PHE A 119 8.86 -3.30 -7.16
CA PHE A 119 9.19 -4.21 -8.27
C PHE A 119 10.70 -4.37 -8.39
#